data_AF-A0A1G1YAC9-F1
#
_entry.id   AF-A0A1G1YAC9-F1
#
_cell.length_a   1.000
_cell.length_b   1.000
_cell.length_c   1.000
_cell.angle_alpha   90.00
_cell.angle_beta   90.00
_cell.angle_gamma   90.00
#
_symmetry.space_group_name_H-M   'P 1'
#
loop_
_entity.id
_entity.type
_entity.pdbx_description
1 polymer ?
#
loop_
_entity_poly.entity_id
_entity_poly.type
_entity_poly.pdbx_seq_one_letter_code
_entity_poly.pdbx_strand_id
1 'polypeptide(L)'
;MPKIIKKIKKRRAMTTEAARRVKLAGHEAEKEFADLIGGFIYPGSRKKDVVDAQGNIHSVKSGDLKWQIFLYGKNRFETSIGFLGAPFFIACINSFPDNWKKYGKNKSLFKTRLQKPMRDLKKFLTGKEKYFLHSNKLIFLLEALFHSSEVDYFTVKEGLRFHVFDAGEVINTINSSVNLANSKASQDGQMNDQKVIFKLTDSDITIGEIEMRNDSLVHFKQVKFWMDREKTLKLLKDKIKPAKQKSERIIAYGRAISRFKFKP
;
A
#
# COMPACT_ATOMS: atom_id res chain seq x y z
N MET A 1 -4.43 -0.14 50.52
CA MET A 1 -3.42 -0.31 49.45
C MET A 1 -4.12 -0.22 48.09
N PRO A 2 -3.78 0.74 47.21
CA PRO A 2 -4.40 0.84 45.90
C PRO A 2 -3.84 -0.22 44.94
N LYS A 3 -4.72 -1.02 44.34
CA LYS A 3 -4.39 -2.02 43.32
C LYS A 3 -3.87 -1.30 42.07
N ILE A 4 -2.60 -1.53 41.73
CA ILE A 4 -2.02 -1.10 40.45
C ILE A 4 -2.67 -1.91 39.33
N ILE A 5 -3.66 -1.31 38.66
CA ILE A 5 -4.21 -1.86 37.42
C ILE A 5 -3.13 -1.68 36.34
N LYS A 6 -2.36 -2.74 36.06
CA LYS A 6 -1.46 -2.79 34.90
C LYS A 6 -2.31 -2.57 33.64
N LYS A 7 -2.25 -1.36 33.07
CA LYS A 7 -2.79 -1.05 31.74
C LYS A 7 -2.18 -2.03 30.74
N ILE A 8 -2.93 -3.05 30.35
CA ILE A 8 -2.53 -3.98 29.29
C ILE A 8 -2.41 -3.15 28.02
N LYS A 9 -1.18 -2.86 27.60
CA LYS A 9 -0.92 -2.21 26.30
C LYS A 9 -1.48 -3.14 25.22
N LYS A 10 -2.61 -2.76 24.62
CA LYS A 10 -3.12 -3.40 23.39
C LYS A 10 -1.96 -3.47 22.39
N ARG A 11 -1.57 -4.68 22.00
CA ARG A 11 -0.58 -4.88 20.93
C ARG A 11 -1.15 -4.25 19.67
N ARG A 12 -0.45 -3.25 19.11
CA ARG A 12 -0.81 -2.62 17.84
C ARG A 12 -0.50 -3.51 16.63
N ALA A 13 0.34 -4.53 16.81
CA ALA A 13 0.74 -5.49 15.78
C ALA A 13 -0.03 -6.80 15.93
N MET A 14 -0.40 -7.41 14.81
CA MET A 14 -1.00 -8.74 14.76
C MET A 14 -0.03 -9.79 15.32
N THR A 15 -0.59 -10.88 15.86
CA THR A 15 0.20 -12.07 16.18
C THR A 15 0.67 -12.75 14.89
N THR A 16 1.74 -13.55 14.97
CA THR A 16 2.25 -14.34 13.84
C THR A 16 1.17 -15.21 13.20
N GLU A 17 0.33 -15.84 14.02
CA GLU A 17 -0.79 -16.67 13.57
C GLU A 17 -1.87 -15.85 12.86
N ALA A 18 -2.24 -14.68 13.40
CA ALA A 18 -3.21 -13.81 12.75
C ALA A 18 -2.67 -13.29 11.41
N ALA A 19 -1.38 -12.93 11.35
CA ALA A 19 -0.74 -12.52 10.10
C ALA A 19 -0.69 -13.67 9.08
N ARG A 20 -0.43 -14.90 9.52
CA ARG A 20 -0.47 -16.11 8.67
C ARG A 20 -1.88 -16.34 8.12
N ARG A 21 -2.92 -16.23 8.95
CA ARG A 21 -4.32 -16.37 8.51
C ARG A 21 -4.70 -15.35 7.43
N VAL A 22 -4.33 -14.08 7.63
CA VAL A 22 -4.57 -13.04 6.60
C VAL A 22 -3.83 -13.34 5.32
N LYS A 23 -2.58 -13.84 5.40
CA LYS A 23 -1.81 -14.24 4.22
C LYS A 23 -2.49 -15.40 3.46
N LEU A 24 -2.94 -16.43 4.17
CA LEU A 24 -3.62 -17.57 3.58
C LEU A 24 -4.94 -17.17 2.90
N ALA A 25 -5.74 -16.33 3.56
CA ALA A 25 -6.96 -15.78 2.96
C ALA A 25 -6.69 -14.93 1.71
N GLY A 26 -5.51 -14.29 1.63
CA GLY A 26 -4.99 -13.66 0.42
C GLY A 26 -4.84 -14.66 -0.73
N HIS A 27 -4.06 -15.71 -0.51
CA HIS A 27 -3.83 -16.74 -1.53
C HIS A 27 -5.11 -17.49 -1.92
N GLU A 28 -6.04 -17.70 -0.98
CA GLU A 28 -7.34 -18.29 -1.28
C GLU A 28 -8.17 -17.41 -2.21
N ALA A 29 -8.17 -16.09 -1.99
CA ALA A 29 -8.85 -15.15 -2.88
C ALA A 29 -8.22 -15.08 -4.27
N GLU A 30 -6.88 -15.21 -4.36
CA GLU A 30 -6.17 -15.31 -5.64
C GLU A 30 -6.59 -16.58 -6.40
N LYS A 31 -6.59 -17.73 -5.71
CA LYS A 31 -7.01 -19.02 -6.28
C LYS A 31 -8.46 -18.99 -6.74
N GLU A 32 -9.35 -18.51 -5.88
CA GLU A 32 -10.78 -18.35 -6.19
C GLU A 32 -10.99 -17.47 -7.43
N PHE A 33 -10.23 -16.39 -7.57
CA PHE A 33 -10.32 -15.52 -8.73
C PHE A 33 -9.76 -16.20 -10.00
N ALA A 34 -8.63 -16.89 -9.90
CA ALA A 34 -8.05 -17.65 -11.01
C ALA A 34 -9.04 -18.71 -11.54
N ASP A 35 -9.62 -19.50 -10.63
CA ASP A 35 -10.62 -20.53 -10.97
C ASP A 35 -11.84 -19.89 -11.67
N LEU A 36 -12.32 -18.74 -11.16
CA LEU A 36 -13.48 -18.02 -11.71
C LEU A 36 -13.31 -17.51 -13.14
N ILE A 37 -12.08 -17.20 -13.55
CA ILE A 37 -11.81 -16.59 -14.87
C ILE A 37 -11.14 -17.56 -15.84
N GLY A 38 -10.96 -18.83 -15.44
CA GLY A 38 -10.17 -19.81 -16.18
C GLY A 38 -8.70 -19.41 -16.31
N GLY A 39 -8.16 -18.70 -15.32
CA GLY A 39 -6.77 -18.24 -15.25
C GLY A 39 -5.90 -19.14 -14.38
N PHE A 40 -4.68 -18.67 -14.08
CA PHE A 40 -3.76 -19.38 -13.17
C PHE A 40 -3.01 -18.43 -12.25
N ILE A 41 -2.52 -18.96 -11.12
CA ILE A 41 -1.72 -18.20 -10.16
C ILE A 41 -0.31 -17.98 -10.70
N TYR A 42 0.15 -16.73 -10.68
CA TYR A 42 1.51 -16.41 -11.10
C TYR A 42 2.51 -16.79 -9.99
N PRO A 43 3.44 -17.74 -10.23
CA PRO A 43 4.36 -18.17 -9.19
C PRO A 43 5.45 -17.11 -8.90
N GLY A 44 5.73 -16.88 -7.62
CA GLY A 44 6.98 -16.24 -7.18
C GLY A 44 7.12 -14.74 -7.45
N SER A 45 6.08 -14.03 -7.87
CA SER A 45 6.18 -12.58 -8.11
C SER A 45 5.66 -11.72 -6.96
N ARG A 46 6.04 -10.45 -6.97
CA ARG A 46 5.74 -9.46 -5.92
C ARG A 46 4.30 -8.95 -5.97
N LYS A 47 3.79 -8.71 -7.19
CA LYS A 47 2.54 -7.97 -7.47
C LYS A 47 1.65 -8.62 -8.51
N LYS A 48 2.20 -9.53 -9.33
CA LYS A 48 1.45 -10.35 -10.28
C LYS A 48 0.94 -11.54 -9.49
N ASP A 49 -0.38 -11.60 -9.35
CA ASP A 49 -1.03 -12.60 -8.51
C ASP A 49 -1.73 -13.64 -9.39
N VAL A 50 -2.48 -13.18 -10.41
CA VAL A 50 -3.22 -14.06 -11.35
C VAL A 50 -2.97 -13.63 -12.80
N VAL A 51 -2.86 -14.60 -13.71
CA VAL A 51 -2.85 -14.39 -15.16
C VAL A 51 -4.15 -14.93 -15.74
N ASP A 52 -4.85 -14.13 -16.55
CA ASP A 52 -6.06 -14.55 -17.23
C ASP A 52 -5.76 -15.36 -18.51
N ALA A 53 -6.80 -15.93 -19.14
CA ALA A 53 -6.66 -16.71 -20.36
C ALA A 53 -6.11 -15.91 -21.57
N GLN A 54 -6.07 -14.58 -21.48
CA GLN A 54 -5.54 -13.69 -22.52
C GLN A 54 -4.09 -13.26 -22.23
N GLY A 55 -3.51 -13.73 -21.12
CA GLY A 55 -2.17 -13.37 -20.68
C GLY A 55 -2.09 -12.05 -19.90
N ASN A 56 -3.23 -11.40 -19.60
CA ASN A 56 -3.21 -10.17 -18.80
C ASN A 56 -2.96 -10.50 -17.34
N ILE A 57 -2.28 -9.59 -16.66
CA ILE A 57 -1.85 -9.76 -15.27
C ILE A 57 -2.77 -8.99 -14.32
N HIS A 58 -3.24 -9.68 -13.30
CA HIS A 58 -4.03 -9.13 -12.21
C HIS A 58 -3.19 -9.06 -10.92
N SER A 59 -3.26 -7.90 -10.24
CA SER A 59 -2.94 -7.82 -8.82
C SER A 59 -4.23 -7.94 -8.02
N VAL A 60 -4.37 -9.02 -7.26
CA VAL A 60 -5.57 -9.36 -6.50
C VAL A 60 -5.38 -8.90 -5.06
N LYS A 61 -6.36 -8.20 -4.51
CA LYS A 61 -6.34 -7.74 -3.11
C LYS A 61 -7.61 -8.17 -2.38
N SER A 62 -7.42 -8.64 -1.15
CA SER A 62 -8.47 -9.07 -0.23
C SER A 62 -8.18 -8.55 1.19
N GLY A 63 -8.85 -9.11 2.19
CA GLY A 63 -8.78 -8.70 3.61
C GLY A 63 -9.78 -7.61 3.96
N ASP A 64 -9.84 -7.24 5.24
CA ASP A 64 -10.98 -6.45 5.76
C ASP A 64 -10.65 -4.99 6.05
N LEU A 65 -9.40 -4.66 6.37
CA LEU A 65 -9.04 -3.35 6.90
C LEU A 65 -8.09 -2.55 6.00
N LYS A 66 -6.88 -3.09 5.77
CA LYS A 66 -5.80 -2.38 5.10
C LYS A 66 -5.04 -3.30 4.18
N TRP A 67 -4.66 -2.78 3.02
CA TRP A 67 -3.69 -3.42 2.15
C TRP A 67 -2.30 -2.93 2.52
N GLN A 68 -1.43 -3.84 2.94
CA GLN A 68 -0.01 -3.56 3.00
C GLN A 68 0.53 -3.59 1.58
N ILE A 69 0.64 -2.42 0.95
CA ILE A 69 1.16 -2.30 -0.41
C ILE A 69 2.61 -2.77 -0.45
N PHE A 70 3.46 -2.36 0.50
CA PHE A 70 4.76 -2.99 0.66
C PHE A 70 5.31 -2.84 2.08
N LEU A 71 6.32 -3.66 2.37
CA LEU A 71 7.21 -3.54 3.51
C LEU A 71 8.64 -3.80 3.04
N TYR A 72 9.44 -2.75 2.87
CA TYR A 72 10.74 -2.82 2.22
C TYR A 72 11.87 -2.37 3.14
N GLY A 73 12.94 -3.16 3.18
CA GLY A 73 14.21 -2.76 3.81
C GLY A 73 15.12 -1.99 2.85
N LYS A 74 16.26 -1.54 3.36
CA LYS A 74 17.25 -0.72 2.63
C LYS A 74 17.66 -1.33 1.29
N ASN A 75 18.02 -2.61 1.28
CA ASN A 75 18.48 -3.32 0.08
C ASN A 75 17.50 -3.20 -1.09
N ARG A 76 16.19 -3.21 -0.81
CA ARG A 76 15.17 -3.09 -1.86
C ARG A 76 15.22 -1.73 -2.57
N PHE A 77 15.56 -0.66 -1.86
CA PHE A 77 15.70 0.67 -2.45
C PHE A 77 17.07 0.87 -3.10
N GLU A 78 18.10 0.18 -2.63
CA GLU A 78 19.45 0.24 -3.20
C GLU A 78 19.56 -0.52 -4.53
N THR A 79 18.85 -1.64 -4.68
CA THR A 79 18.95 -2.49 -5.87
C THR A 79 17.83 -2.28 -6.89
N SER A 80 16.78 -1.52 -6.56
CA SER A 80 15.62 -1.34 -7.45
C SER A 80 15.81 -0.11 -8.34
N ILE A 81 16.06 -0.36 -9.63
CA ILE A 81 16.30 0.67 -10.65
C ILE A 81 15.06 1.59 -10.82
N GLY A 82 13.85 1.07 -10.61
CA GLY A 82 12.59 1.80 -10.84
C GLY A 82 12.13 2.75 -9.71
N PHE A 83 12.76 2.74 -8.54
CA PHE A 83 12.30 3.55 -7.40
C PHE A 83 12.97 4.93 -7.41
N LEU A 84 12.43 5.89 -8.18
CA LEU A 84 12.96 7.26 -8.27
C LEU A 84 13.14 7.94 -6.90
N GLY A 85 12.24 7.65 -5.95
CA GLY A 85 12.32 8.17 -4.58
C GLY A 85 13.28 7.43 -3.64
N ALA A 86 14.04 6.44 -4.11
CA ALA A 86 14.92 5.61 -3.28
C ALA A 86 15.82 6.39 -2.31
N PRO A 87 16.49 7.50 -2.71
CA PRO A 87 17.31 8.28 -1.80
C PRO A 87 16.54 8.81 -0.57
N PHE A 88 15.28 9.22 -0.75
CA PHE A 88 14.43 9.73 0.33
C PHE A 88 14.00 8.61 1.30
N PHE A 89 13.69 7.42 0.78
CA PHE A 89 13.38 6.25 1.61
C PHE A 89 14.61 5.78 2.39
N ILE A 90 15.78 5.76 1.76
CA ILE A 90 17.05 5.40 2.41
C ILE A 90 17.39 6.41 3.51
N ALA A 91 17.17 7.71 3.31
CA ALA A 91 17.35 8.72 4.35
C ALA A 91 16.43 8.49 5.56
N CYS A 92 15.18 8.07 5.33
CA CYS A 92 14.27 7.67 6.40
C CYS A 92 14.79 6.46 7.17
N ILE A 93 15.30 5.44 6.47
CA ILE A 93 15.90 4.24 7.08
C ILE A 93 17.14 4.60 7.91
N ASN A 94 18.01 5.44 7.38
CA ASN A 94 19.26 5.86 8.03
C ASN A 94 19.05 6.79 9.22
N SER A 95 17.81 7.26 9.45
CA SER A 95 17.45 7.99 10.67
C SER A 95 17.48 7.09 11.92
N PHE A 96 17.53 5.77 11.74
CA PHE A 96 17.52 4.77 12.81
C PHE A 96 18.88 4.07 12.94
N PRO A 97 19.30 3.72 14.17
CA PRO A 97 20.57 3.05 14.39
C PRO A 97 20.48 1.60 13.87
N ASP A 98 21.59 0.98 13.50
CA ASP A 98 21.57 -0.43 13.06
C ASP A 98 21.20 -1.40 14.18
N ASN A 99 21.37 -0.98 15.43
CA ASN A 99 21.10 -1.79 16.60
C ASN A 99 19.72 -1.46 17.23
N TRP A 100 18.83 -2.45 17.27
CA TRP A 100 17.53 -2.37 17.94
C TRP A 100 17.61 -1.95 19.42
N LYS A 101 18.59 -2.46 20.18
CA LYS A 101 18.79 -2.09 21.59
C LYS A 101 19.10 -0.60 21.73
N LYS A 102 19.89 -0.04 20.81
CA LYS A 102 20.21 1.40 20.77
C LYS A 102 18.96 2.23 20.48
N TYR A 103 18.12 1.78 19.53
CA TYR A 103 16.82 2.40 19.29
C TYR A 103 15.93 2.36 20.54
N GLY A 104 15.87 1.21 21.22
CA GLY A 104 15.09 1.02 22.44
C GLY A 104 15.43 2.01 23.56
N LYS A 105 16.72 2.31 23.74
CA LYS A 105 17.21 3.25 24.77
C LYS A 105 16.88 4.71 24.47
N ASN A 106 16.81 5.12 23.21
CA ASN A 106 16.62 6.53 22.85
C ASN A 106 15.66 6.73 21.67
N LYS A 107 14.42 6.24 21.81
CA LYS A 107 13.41 6.31 20.73
C LYS A 107 13.10 7.74 20.29
N SER A 108 13.08 8.68 21.23
CA SER A 108 12.76 10.08 20.96
C SER A 108 13.76 10.69 19.97
N LEU A 109 15.07 10.53 20.25
CA LEU A 109 16.15 11.02 19.38
C LEU A 109 15.97 10.58 17.92
N PHE A 110 15.74 9.28 17.69
CA PHE A 110 15.64 8.75 16.32
C PHE A 110 14.34 9.15 15.62
N LYS A 111 13.24 9.30 16.37
CA LYS A 111 12.00 9.87 15.84
C LYS A 111 12.17 11.33 15.44
N THR A 112 12.87 12.14 16.24
CA THR A 112 13.19 13.53 15.89
C THR A 112 14.04 13.60 14.62
N ARG A 113 15.05 12.73 14.50
CA ARG A 113 15.88 12.62 13.27
C ARG A 113 15.05 12.29 12.03
N LEU A 114 14.06 11.40 12.16
CA LEU A 114 13.17 10.99 11.06
C LEU A 114 12.33 12.15 10.48
N GLN A 115 12.03 13.19 11.25
CA GLN A 115 11.10 14.24 10.83
C GLN A 115 11.55 14.96 9.57
N LYS A 116 12.85 15.27 9.45
CA LYS A 116 13.38 15.94 8.26
C LYS A 116 13.29 15.05 7.01
N PRO A 117 13.81 13.81 7.00
CA PRO A 117 13.63 12.90 5.86
C PRO A 117 12.17 12.66 5.46
N MET A 118 11.23 12.60 6.42
CA MET A 118 9.80 12.47 6.10
C MET A 118 9.21 13.73 5.43
N ARG A 119 9.64 14.92 5.84
CA ARG A 119 9.28 16.18 5.17
C ARG A 119 9.86 16.25 3.76
N ASP A 120 11.12 15.84 3.61
CA ASP A 120 11.81 15.80 2.32
C ASP A 120 11.13 14.80 1.37
N LEU A 121 10.77 13.61 1.86
CA LEU A 121 10.00 12.63 1.10
C LEU A 121 8.64 13.19 0.65
N LYS A 122 7.91 13.87 1.53
CA LYS A 122 6.65 14.53 1.16
C LYS A 122 6.87 15.58 0.06
N LYS A 123 7.89 16.42 0.22
CA LYS A 123 8.25 17.45 -0.77
C LYS A 123 8.58 16.82 -2.13
N PHE A 124 9.37 15.77 -2.15
CA PHE A 124 9.69 15.02 -3.35
C PHE A 124 8.43 14.46 -4.02
N LEU A 125 7.58 13.75 -3.28
CA LEU A 125 6.37 13.14 -3.84
C LEU A 125 5.37 14.18 -4.37
N THR A 126 5.26 15.35 -3.74
CA THR A 126 4.43 16.46 -4.25
C THR A 126 5.03 17.10 -5.50
N GLY A 127 6.34 16.97 -5.71
CA GLY A 127 7.06 17.58 -6.83
C GLY A 127 6.97 16.81 -8.14
N LYS A 128 7.74 17.31 -9.09
CA LYS A 128 7.97 16.72 -10.40
C LYS A 128 9.44 16.91 -10.75
N GLU A 129 10.14 15.83 -11.05
CA GLU A 129 11.50 15.92 -11.56
C GLU A 129 11.52 16.50 -12.99
N LYS A 130 12.49 17.38 -13.27
CA LYS A 130 12.58 18.16 -14.52
C LYS A 130 12.49 17.31 -15.79
N TYR A 131 13.08 16.12 -15.76
CA TYR A 131 13.20 15.24 -16.93
C TYR A 131 12.07 14.21 -17.06
N PHE A 132 11.14 14.16 -16.11
CA PHE A 132 10.04 13.21 -16.13
C PHE A 132 8.74 13.88 -16.58
N LEU A 133 7.99 13.20 -17.45
CA LEU A 133 6.71 13.72 -17.93
C LEU A 133 5.65 13.76 -16.82
N HIS A 134 5.68 12.77 -15.92
CA HIS A 134 4.70 12.59 -14.87
C HIS A 134 5.19 13.08 -13.50
N SER A 135 4.27 13.34 -12.58
CA SER A 135 4.60 13.73 -11.21
C SER A 135 5.29 12.58 -10.45
N ASN A 136 6.09 12.94 -9.45
CA ASN A 136 6.80 11.96 -8.63
C ASN A 136 5.82 11.05 -7.87
N LYS A 137 4.66 11.57 -7.47
CA LYS A 137 3.55 10.79 -6.87
C LYS A 137 3.02 9.71 -7.80
N LEU A 138 2.79 10.04 -9.09
CA LEU A 138 2.26 9.08 -10.06
C LEU A 138 3.26 7.95 -10.30
N ILE A 139 4.54 8.30 -10.51
CA ILE A 139 5.63 7.33 -10.69
C ILE A 139 5.75 6.44 -9.45
N PHE A 140 5.70 7.02 -8.25
CA PHE A 140 5.69 6.27 -7.00
C PHE A 140 4.52 5.29 -6.91
N LEU A 141 3.29 5.74 -7.21
CA LEU A 141 2.10 4.88 -7.12
C LEU A 141 2.19 3.72 -8.11
N LEU A 142 2.65 3.96 -9.34
CA LEU A 142 2.84 2.94 -10.36
C LEU A 142 3.83 1.86 -9.91
N GLU A 143 4.98 2.26 -9.36
CA GLU A 143 5.98 1.33 -8.86
C GLU A 143 5.50 0.61 -7.58
N ALA A 144 4.88 1.33 -6.65
CA ALA A 144 4.44 0.78 -5.37
C ALA A 144 3.31 -0.25 -5.52
N LEU A 145 2.30 0.06 -6.34
CA LEU A 145 1.12 -0.79 -6.52
C LEU A 145 1.36 -1.88 -7.58
N PHE A 146 2.04 -1.57 -8.68
CA PHE A 146 2.06 -2.40 -9.89
C PHE A 146 3.45 -2.70 -10.45
N HIS A 147 4.51 -2.37 -9.71
CA HIS A 147 5.91 -2.62 -10.13
C HIS A 147 6.20 -2.14 -11.57
N SER A 148 5.91 -0.87 -11.86
CA SER A 148 6.22 -0.21 -13.15
C SER A 148 5.48 -0.83 -14.36
N SER A 149 4.15 -0.96 -14.26
CA SER A 149 3.23 -1.41 -15.33
C SER A 149 3.24 -2.89 -15.64
N GLU A 150 3.75 -3.72 -14.72
CA GLU A 150 3.70 -5.18 -14.84
C GLU A 150 2.32 -5.79 -14.60
N VAL A 151 1.32 -4.96 -14.28
CA VAL A 151 -0.04 -5.36 -13.92
C VAL A 151 -1.01 -4.59 -14.82
N ASP A 152 -1.91 -5.33 -15.49
CA ASP A 152 -2.96 -4.79 -16.33
C ASP A 152 -4.21 -4.40 -15.53
N TYR A 153 -4.52 -5.21 -14.50
CA TYR A 153 -5.72 -5.07 -13.71
C TYR A 153 -5.47 -5.04 -12.20
N PHE A 154 -6.19 -4.16 -11.54
CA PHE A 154 -6.35 -4.21 -10.09
C PHE A 154 -7.68 -4.87 -9.75
N THR A 155 -7.62 -6.01 -9.08
CA THR A 155 -8.79 -6.80 -8.74
C THR A 155 -8.97 -6.83 -7.23
N VAL A 156 -10.16 -6.49 -6.74
CA VAL A 156 -10.46 -6.43 -5.31
C VAL A 156 -11.61 -7.36 -4.96
N LYS A 157 -11.41 -8.25 -3.98
CA LYS A 157 -12.48 -9.07 -3.42
C LYS A 157 -13.29 -8.28 -2.38
N GLU A 158 -14.61 -8.28 -2.51
CA GLU A 158 -15.60 -7.72 -1.57
C GLU A 158 -16.76 -8.70 -1.39
N GLY A 159 -16.77 -9.40 -0.25
CA GLY A 159 -17.71 -10.50 -0.01
C GLY A 159 -17.50 -11.61 -1.05
N LEU A 160 -18.56 -11.96 -1.78
CA LEU A 160 -18.55 -12.97 -2.84
C LEU A 160 -18.18 -12.41 -4.23
N ARG A 161 -17.96 -11.10 -4.33
CA ARG A 161 -17.74 -10.40 -5.60
C ARG A 161 -16.29 -9.95 -5.76
N PHE A 162 -15.84 -9.94 -7.00
CA PHE A 162 -14.58 -9.36 -7.44
C PHE A 162 -14.86 -8.11 -8.28
N HIS A 163 -14.20 -7.01 -7.91
CA HIS A 163 -14.23 -5.75 -8.62
C HIS A 163 -12.94 -5.61 -9.43
N VAL A 164 -13.07 -5.53 -10.76
CA VAL A 164 -11.94 -5.48 -11.70
C VAL A 164 -11.82 -4.07 -12.28
N PHE A 165 -10.66 -3.45 -12.10
CA PHE A 165 -10.32 -2.11 -12.61
C PHE A 165 -9.09 -2.17 -13.49
N ASP A 166 -9.03 -1.30 -14.50
CA ASP A 166 -7.81 -1.06 -15.27
C ASP A 166 -6.73 -0.43 -14.37
N ALA A 167 -5.52 -1.00 -14.36
CA ALA A 167 -4.45 -0.55 -13.49
C ALA A 167 -4.08 0.92 -13.74
N GLY A 168 -4.06 1.35 -15.00
CA GLY A 168 -3.78 2.74 -15.38
C GLY A 168 -4.85 3.71 -14.88
N GLU A 169 -6.14 3.34 -14.96
CA GLU A 169 -7.22 4.13 -14.35
C GLU A 169 -7.07 4.22 -12.83
N VAL A 170 -6.76 3.11 -12.16
CA VAL A 170 -6.56 3.10 -10.70
C VAL A 170 -5.46 4.08 -10.28
N ILE A 171 -4.29 4.04 -10.94
CA ILE A 171 -3.19 4.97 -10.63
C ILE A 171 -3.61 6.42 -10.84
N ASN A 172 -4.24 6.72 -11.97
CA ASN A 172 -4.65 8.08 -12.30
C ASN A 172 -5.72 8.60 -11.33
N THR A 173 -6.72 7.79 -11.00
CA THR A 173 -7.78 8.12 -10.04
C THR A 173 -7.21 8.39 -8.65
N ILE A 174 -6.33 7.53 -8.13
CA ILE A 174 -5.70 7.76 -6.83
C ILE A 174 -4.84 9.03 -6.88
N ASN A 175 -4.03 9.21 -7.93
CA ASN A 175 -3.14 10.36 -8.06
C ASN A 175 -3.88 11.71 -8.09
N SER A 176 -4.99 11.81 -8.82
CA SER A 176 -5.79 13.04 -8.91
C SER A 176 -6.66 13.29 -7.68
N SER A 177 -7.00 12.24 -6.92
CA SER A 177 -7.92 12.33 -5.79
C SER A 177 -7.24 12.49 -4.43
N VAL A 178 -5.91 12.63 -4.38
CA VAL A 178 -5.19 12.73 -3.10
C VAL A 178 -4.20 13.89 -3.01
N ASN A 179 -4.19 14.54 -1.85
CA ASN A 179 -3.15 15.44 -1.38
C ASN A 179 -2.21 14.75 -0.39
N LEU A 180 -0.96 15.19 -0.37
CA LEU A 180 0.06 14.67 0.54
C LEU A 180 0.28 15.59 1.73
N ALA A 181 0.31 15.02 2.92
CA ALA A 181 0.62 15.73 4.16
C ALA A 181 1.63 14.93 5.00
N ASN A 182 2.32 15.59 5.92
CA ASN A 182 3.02 14.89 6.99
C ASN A 182 2.09 14.74 8.21
N SER A 183 2.23 13.64 8.95
CA SER A 183 1.40 13.37 10.15
C SER A 183 1.57 14.43 11.23
N LYS A 184 0.49 14.78 11.94
CA LYS A 184 0.53 15.59 13.16
C LYS A 184 0.31 14.71 14.39
N ALA A 185 1.00 15.02 15.48
CA ALA A 185 0.79 14.40 16.78
C ALA A 185 -0.56 14.87 17.32
N SER A 186 -1.45 13.93 17.63
CA SER A 186 -2.77 14.22 18.20
C SER A 186 -2.98 13.61 19.59
N GLN A 187 -1.98 12.88 20.11
CA GLN A 187 -2.03 12.21 21.41
C GLN A 187 -0.66 12.29 22.09
N ASP A 188 -0.67 12.20 23.42
CA ASP A 188 0.54 12.17 24.23
C ASP A 188 1.52 11.07 23.80
N GLY A 189 2.80 11.44 23.68
CA GLY A 189 3.87 10.55 23.23
C GLY A 189 3.92 10.29 21.73
N GLN A 190 3.06 10.94 20.94
CA GLN A 190 3.22 11.02 19.49
C GLN A 190 4.16 12.17 19.09
N MET A 191 4.68 12.10 17.86
CA MET A 191 5.56 13.11 17.32
C MET A 191 5.08 13.49 15.92
N ASN A 192 5.22 14.76 15.56
CA ASN A 192 4.92 15.24 14.21
C ASN A 192 5.86 14.57 13.19
N ASP A 193 5.40 14.54 11.93
CA ASP A 193 6.18 14.21 10.75
C ASP A 193 6.86 12.84 10.79
N GLN A 194 6.19 11.86 11.39
CA GLN A 194 6.64 10.47 11.41
C GLN A 194 6.14 9.67 10.21
N LYS A 195 5.22 10.24 9.43
CA LYS A 195 4.59 9.62 8.27
C LYS A 195 4.37 10.62 7.15
N VAL A 196 4.28 10.11 5.93
CA VAL A 196 3.65 10.80 4.79
C VAL A 196 2.26 10.20 4.59
N ILE A 197 1.23 11.03 4.54
CA ILE A 197 -0.18 10.68 4.54
C ILE A 197 -0.79 11.06 3.19
N PHE A 198 -1.57 10.15 2.61
CA PHE A 198 -2.39 10.35 1.42
C PHE A 198 -3.82 10.65 1.88
N LYS A 199 -4.23 11.91 1.79
CA LYS A 199 -5.57 12.40 2.14
C LYS A 199 -6.38 12.65 0.88
N LEU A 200 -7.67 12.35 0.89
CA LEU A 200 -8.53 12.71 -0.23
C LEU A 200 -8.53 14.22 -0.48
N THR A 201 -8.65 14.66 -1.72
CA THR A 201 -8.69 16.11 -2.03
C THR A 201 -9.97 16.75 -1.50
N ASP A 202 -11.08 16.01 -1.57
CA ASP A 202 -12.43 16.51 -1.27
C ASP A 202 -12.82 16.31 0.23
N SER A 203 -11.92 15.78 1.07
CA SER A 203 -12.18 15.56 2.50
C SER A 203 -10.88 15.34 3.29
N ASP A 204 -10.87 15.53 4.61
CA ASP A 204 -9.67 15.25 5.43
C ASP A 204 -9.41 13.75 5.69
N ILE A 205 -10.03 12.87 4.89
CA ILE A 205 -9.99 11.42 5.05
C ILE A 205 -8.65 10.88 4.53
N THR A 206 -7.93 10.17 5.40
CA THR A 206 -6.71 9.43 5.03
C THR A 206 -7.05 8.08 4.40
N ILE A 207 -6.46 7.81 3.22
CA ILE A 207 -6.57 6.53 2.51
C ILE A 207 -5.26 5.75 2.43
N GLY A 208 -4.13 6.36 2.81
CA GLY A 208 -2.86 5.65 2.84
C GLY A 208 -1.76 6.37 3.61
N GLU A 209 -0.75 5.63 4.05
CA GLU A 209 0.39 6.18 4.76
C GLU A 209 1.69 5.46 4.41
N ILE A 210 2.76 6.23 4.30
CA ILE A 210 4.15 5.76 4.33
C ILE A 210 4.70 6.01 5.73
N GLU A 211 5.17 4.96 6.39
CA GLU A 211 5.75 5.03 7.74
C GLU A 211 6.93 4.09 7.92
N MET A 212 7.78 4.38 8.91
CA MET A 212 8.85 3.48 9.32
C MET A 212 8.35 2.44 10.32
N ARG A 213 8.61 1.17 10.04
CA ARG A 213 8.38 0.04 10.95
C ARG A 213 9.61 -0.16 11.81
N ASN A 214 9.37 -0.09 13.12
CA ASN A 214 10.34 -0.21 14.20
C ASN A 214 9.69 -0.81 15.44
N ASP A 215 8.77 -1.75 15.27
CA ASP A 215 7.98 -2.34 16.36
C ASP A 215 8.43 -3.76 16.75
N SER A 216 9.29 -4.40 15.96
CA SER A 216 9.95 -5.66 16.33
C SER A 216 11.37 -5.74 15.78
N LEU A 217 12.16 -6.69 16.30
CA LEU A 217 13.50 -7.01 15.79
C LEU A 217 13.45 -7.45 14.32
N VAL A 218 12.42 -8.22 13.95
CA VAL A 218 12.20 -8.75 12.59
C VAL A 218 11.84 -7.64 11.60
N HIS A 219 11.05 -6.66 12.04
CA HIS A 219 10.56 -5.55 11.20
C HIS A 219 11.15 -4.22 11.62
N PHE A 220 12.47 -4.20 11.87
CA PHE A 220 13.22 -2.99 12.19
C PHE A 220 13.79 -2.35 10.92
N LYS A 221 13.76 -1.01 10.84
CA LYS A 221 14.31 -0.25 9.71
C LYS A 221 13.70 -0.60 8.35
N GLN A 222 12.39 -0.86 8.33
CA GLN A 222 11.65 -1.10 7.10
C GLN A 222 10.65 0.02 6.83
N VAL A 223 10.54 0.44 5.57
CA VAL A 223 9.50 1.37 5.11
C VAL A 223 8.26 0.56 4.80
N LYS A 224 7.13 0.94 5.39
CA LYS A 224 5.82 0.38 5.07
C LYS A 224 4.99 1.41 4.33
N PHE A 225 4.39 1.00 3.23
CA PHE A 225 3.30 1.73 2.60
C PHE A 225 2.03 0.90 2.71
N TRP A 226 0.96 1.48 3.24
CA TRP A 226 -0.33 0.84 3.37
C TRP A 226 -1.45 1.73 2.87
N MET A 227 -2.53 1.11 2.39
CA MET A 227 -3.76 1.80 1.98
C MET A 227 -4.98 1.22 2.71
N ASP A 228 -5.93 2.09 3.04
CA ASP A 228 -7.21 1.75 3.65
C ASP A 228 -8.08 1.08 2.59
N ARG A 229 -8.48 -0.18 2.82
CA ARG A 229 -9.19 -0.98 1.82
C ARG A 229 -10.51 -0.33 1.43
N GLU A 230 -11.36 -0.07 2.43
CA GLU A 230 -12.74 0.32 2.21
C GLU A 230 -12.80 1.68 1.52
N LYS A 231 -12.03 2.65 2.03
CA LYS A 231 -12.00 3.99 1.45
C LYS A 231 -11.41 4.01 0.05
N THR A 232 -10.36 3.22 -0.19
CA THR A 232 -9.75 3.13 -1.53
C THR A 232 -10.71 2.47 -2.51
N LEU A 233 -11.33 1.35 -2.14
CA LEU A 233 -12.31 0.69 -3.00
C LEU A 233 -13.52 1.59 -3.28
N LYS A 234 -14.03 2.29 -2.27
CA LYS A 234 -15.11 3.27 -2.43
C LYS A 234 -14.72 4.36 -3.44
N LEU A 235 -13.54 4.96 -3.27
CA LEU A 235 -13.01 5.97 -4.21
C LEU A 235 -13.02 5.44 -5.65
N LEU A 236 -12.48 4.23 -5.87
CA LEU A 236 -12.40 3.63 -7.21
C LEU A 236 -13.79 3.35 -7.79
N LYS A 237 -14.71 2.77 -7.00
CA LYS A 237 -16.10 2.48 -7.43
C LYS A 237 -16.86 3.76 -7.77
N ASP A 238 -16.60 4.86 -7.07
CA ASP A 238 -17.29 6.14 -7.29
C ASP A 238 -16.75 6.89 -8.51
N LYS A 239 -15.43 6.91 -8.70
CA LYS A 239 -14.78 7.72 -9.75
C LYS A 239 -14.55 6.96 -11.07
N ILE A 240 -14.40 5.64 -11.06
CA ILE A 240 -14.17 4.84 -12.27
C ILE A 240 -15.51 4.28 -12.74
N LYS A 241 -16.06 4.89 -13.79
CA LYS A 241 -17.38 4.57 -14.37
C LYS A 241 -17.25 4.35 -15.88
N PRO A 242 -18.19 3.62 -16.52
CA PRO A 242 -19.32 2.91 -15.91
C PRO A 242 -18.89 1.65 -15.15
N ALA A 243 -19.85 0.96 -14.53
CA ALA A 243 -19.66 -0.38 -13.97
C ALA A 243 -20.55 -1.37 -14.74
N LYS A 244 -20.03 -2.56 -15.04
CA LYS A 244 -20.77 -3.62 -15.74
C LYS A 244 -20.58 -4.95 -15.03
N GLN A 245 -21.68 -5.60 -14.66
CA GLN A 245 -21.67 -6.96 -14.17
C GLN A 245 -21.30 -7.90 -15.33
N LYS A 246 -20.25 -8.70 -15.13
CA LYS A 246 -19.75 -9.67 -16.11
C LYS A 246 -20.20 -11.11 -15.79
N SER A 247 -20.39 -11.39 -14.51
CA SER A 247 -21.02 -12.60 -13.97
C SER A 247 -21.64 -12.29 -12.61
N GLU A 248 -22.27 -13.26 -11.93
CA GLU A 248 -22.79 -13.07 -10.57
C GLU A 248 -21.72 -12.60 -9.56
N ARG A 249 -20.47 -12.99 -9.81
CA ARG A 249 -19.33 -12.76 -8.91
C ARG A 249 -18.33 -11.73 -9.43
N ILE A 250 -18.52 -11.15 -10.62
CA ILE A 250 -17.54 -10.25 -11.23
C ILE A 250 -18.21 -8.96 -11.72
N ILE A 251 -17.66 -7.83 -11.29
CA ILE A 251 -18.04 -6.49 -11.76
C ILE A 251 -16.78 -5.82 -12.34
N ALA A 252 -16.83 -5.41 -13.60
CA ALA A 252 -15.78 -4.65 -14.26
C ALA A 252 -16.12 -3.15 -14.29
N TYR A 253 -15.10 -2.29 -14.18
CA TYR A 253 -15.25 -0.83 -14.13
C TYR A 253 -14.44 -0.14 -15.22
N GLY A 254 -14.95 0.97 -15.74
CA GLY A 254 -14.24 1.84 -16.69
C GLY A 254 -13.74 1.06 -17.92
N ARG A 255 -12.47 1.27 -18.27
CA ARG A 255 -11.78 0.61 -19.39
C ARG A 255 -11.69 -0.91 -19.22
N ALA A 256 -11.76 -1.44 -18.00
CA ALA A 256 -11.80 -2.90 -17.81
C ALA A 256 -13.05 -3.52 -18.42
N ILE A 257 -14.15 -2.79 -18.61
CA ILE A 257 -15.40 -3.34 -19.18
C ILE A 257 -15.19 -3.88 -20.60
N SER A 258 -14.43 -3.19 -21.44
CA SER A 258 -14.16 -3.62 -22.81
C SER A 258 -12.93 -4.53 -22.92
N ARG A 259 -11.91 -4.25 -22.09
CA ARG A 259 -10.62 -4.96 -22.14
C ARG A 259 -10.67 -6.33 -21.47
N PHE A 260 -11.28 -6.43 -20.29
CA PHE A 260 -11.31 -7.68 -19.53
C PHE A 260 -12.37 -8.62 -20.12
N LYS A 261 -11.89 -9.70 -20.74
CA LYS A 261 -12.70 -10.75 -21.34
C LYS A 261 -12.36 -12.07 -20.68
N PHE A 262 -13.38 -12.75 -20.19
CA PHE A 262 -13.29 -14.14 -19.79
C PHE A 262 -14.54 -14.85 -20.29
N LYS A 263 -14.43 -16.16 -20.52
CA LYS A 263 -15.59 -17.01 -20.74
C LYS A 263 -15.96 -17.58 -19.36
N PRO A 264 -17.17 -17.29 -18.86
CA PRO A 264 -17.66 -17.92 -17.63
C PRO A 264 -17.79 -19.44 -17.79
#